data_AF-A0A2E7H0F4-F1
#
_entry.id   AF-A0A2E7H0F4-F1
#
_cell.length_a   1.000
_cell.length_b   1.000
_cell.length_c   1.000
_cell.angle_alpha   90.00
_cell.angle_beta   90.00
_cell.angle_gamma   90.00
#
_symmetry.space_group_name_H-M   'P 1'
#
loop_
_entity.id
_entity.type
_entity.pdbx_description
1 polymer ?
#
loop_
_entity_poly.entity_id
_entity_poly.type
_entity_poly.pdbx_seq_one_letter_code
_entity_poly.pdbx_strand_id
1 'polypeptide(L)'
;MVIAGRVYVPSAVEVGGAVVGMGCFSTQETAMNVLRAFLKKSHQVPLERASIAVWDVDVVGDDAITVLSEFECRTCPVCHRTTFWIDIDRFKARCYGSACGAWIEESTVEPDVIDCGWPPTQFAEQVESIDDAMRSLRRIAARAEAAGLTALDDRFTAEDL
;
A
#
# COMPACT_ATOMS: atom_id res chain seq x y z
N MET A 1 1.90 -1.92 38.95
CA MET A 1 2.55 -2.06 37.63
C MET A 1 1.67 -1.35 36.64
N VAL A 2 2.07 -0.16 36.17
CA VAL A 2 1.34 0.55 35.12
C VAL A 2 1.60 -0.24 33.84
N ILE A 3 0.55 -0.79 33.23
CA ILE A 3 0.68 -1.33 31.88
C ILE A 3 0.85 -0.10 30.99
N ALA A 4 2.08 0.13 30.51
CA ALA A 4 2.32 1.16 29.52
C ALA A 4 1.37 0.91 28.34
N GLY A 5 0.50 1.88 28.07
CA GLY A 5 -0.39 1.80 26.92
C GLY A 5 0.44 1.84 25.63
N ARG A 6 -0.04 1.21 24.56
CA ARG A 6 0.53 1.38 23.22
C ARG A 6 -0.44 2.11 22.34
N VAL A 7 0.06 3.03 21.55
CA VAL A 7 -0.72 3.70 20.50
C VAL A 7 -0.08 3.45 19.14
N TYR A 8 -0.94 3.37 18.13
CA TYR A 8 -0.58 3.17 16.74
C TYR A 8 -0.77 4.48 16.01
N VAL A 9 0.29 4.97 15.38
CA VAL A 9 0.37 6.32 14.80
C VAL A 9 0.64 6.19 13.30
N PRO A 10 -0.41 6.27 12.46
CA PRO A 10 -0.25 6.38 11.02
C PRO A 10 0.15 7.81 10.62
N SER A 11 1.13 7.91 9.72
CA SER A 11 1.62 9.19 9.21
C SER A 11 2.03 9.10 7.75
N ALA A 12 2.14 10.24 7.08
CA ALA A 12 2.72 10.35 5.76
C ALA A 12 3.69 11.53 5.68
N VAL A 13 4.63 11.46 4.75
CA VAL A 13 5.63 12.48 4.50
C VAL A 13 5.36 13.05 3.11
N GLU A 14 5.13 14.35 3.04
CA GLU A 14 5.01 15.10 1.78
C GLU A 14 6.38 15.34 1.15
N VAL A 15 6.38 15.57 -0.16
CA VAL A 15 7.58 16.04 -0.87
C VAL A 15 8.04 17.35 -0.23
N GLY A 16 9.27 17.36 0.28
CA GLY A 16 9.82 18.47 1.07
C GLY A 16 9.89 18.20 2.57
N GLY A 17 9.45 17.02 3.03
CA GLY A 17 9.71 16.51 4.38
C GLY A 17 8.66 16.88 5.43
N ALA A 18 7.56 17.54 5.04
CA ALA A 18 6.47 17.83 5.97
C ALA A 18 5.74 16.53 6.37
N VAL A 19 5.52 16.35 7.68
CA VAL A 19 4.86 15.14 8.22
C VAL A 19 3.38 15.43 8.46
N VAL A 20 2.53 14.60 7.87
CA VAL A 20 1.08 14.57 8.05
C VAL A 20 0.73 13.43 9.00
N GLY A 21 0.44 13.77 10.26
CA GLY A 21 -0.09 12.82 11.24
C GLY A 21 -1.58 12.58 11.04
N MET A 22 -2.01 11.31 11.10
CA MET A 22 -3.42 10.93 10.87
C MET A 22 -4.16 10.55 12.17
N GLY A 23 -3.51 10.72 13.32
CA GLY A 23 -4.06 10.44 14.65
C GLY A 23 -3.29 9.37 15.42
N CYS A 24 -3.77 9.06 16.62
CA CYS A 24 -3.25 8.00 17.48
C CYS A 24 -4.40 7.03 17.81
N PHE A 25 -4.18 5.74 17.63
CA PHE A 25 -5.21 4.72 17.78
C PHE A 25 -4.80 3.65 18.78
N SER A 26 -5.75 3.03 19.46
CA SER A 26 -5.48 1.96 20.43
C SER A 26 -5.24 0.60 19.78
N THR A 27 -5.51 0.45 18.47
CA THR A 27 -5.34 -0.81 17.74
C THR A 27 -4.61 -0.57 16.40
N GLN A 28 -3.80 -1.55 16.01
CA GLN A 28 -3.09 -1.54 14.72
C GLN A 28 -4.06 -1.55 13.54
N GLU A 29 -5.14 -2.32 13.64
CA GLU A 29 -6.12 -2.48 12.58
C GLU A 29 -6.80 -1.14 12.24
N THR A 30 -7.23 -0.39 13.25
CA THR A 30 -7.87 0.92 13.04
C THR A 30 -6.88 1.91 12.42
N ALA A 31 -5.66 2.00 12.95
CA ALA A 31 -4.62 2.86 12.40
C ALA A 31 -4.31 2.51 10.93
N MET A 32 -4.22 1.22 10.61
CA MET A 32 -3.98 0.75 9.25
C MET A 32 -5.15 1.08 8.31
N ASN A 33 -6.39 0.95 8.77
CA ASN A 33 -7.57 1.31 7.96
C ASN A 33 -7.62 2.82 7.68
N VAL A 34 -7.28 3.66 8.66
CA VAL A 34 -7.16 5.12 8.49
C VAL A 34 -6.06 5.45 7.48
N LEU A 35 -4.89 4.83 7.62
CA LEU A 35 -3.79 5.00 6.66
C LEU A 35 -4.26 4.66 5.24
N ARG A 36 -4.82 3.47 5.02
CA ARG A 36 -5.33 3.04 3.70
C ARG A 36 -6.36 4.02 3.14
N ALA A 37 -7.28 4.54 3.96
CA ALA A 37 -8.27 5.52 3.53
C ALA A 37 -7.62 6.84 3.10
N PHE A 38 -6.57 7.29 3.79
CA PHE A 38 -5.77 8.44 3.39
C PHE A 38 -5.02 8.20 2.08
N LEU A 39 -4.35 7.05 1.93
CA LEU A 39 -3.58 6.72 0.71
C LEU A 39 -4.47 6.64 -0.55
N LYS A 40 -5.77 6.34 -0.44
CA LYS A 40 -6.71 6.44 -1.58
C LYS A 40 -6.81 7.86 -2.16
N LYS A 41 -6.60 8.89 -1.33
CA LYS A 41 -6.60 10.31 -1.72
C LYS A 41 -5.20 10.84 -2.05
N SER A 42 -4.18 9.98 -2.08
CA SER A 42 -2.78 10.35 -2.33
C SER A 42 -2.54 11.10 -3.64
N HIS A 43 -3.39 10.94 -4.65
CA HIS A 43 -3.33 11.72 -5.88
C HIS A 43 -3.55 13.23 -5.68
N GLN A 44 -4.07 13.65 -4.52
CA GLN A 44 -4.37 15.05 -4.20
C GLN A 44 -3.21 15.77 -3.51
N VAL A 45 -2.23 15.03 -2.99
CA VAL A 45 -1.12 15.56 -2.21
C VAL A 45 0.19 14.91 -2.67
N PRO A 46 1.25 15.67 -2.97
CA PRO A 46 2.53 15.09 -3.38
C PRO A 46 3.20 14.42 -2.16
N LEU A 47 3.03 13.10 -2.05
CA LEU A 47 3.56 12.30 -0.94
C LEU A 47 4.79 11.49 -1.38
N GLU A 48 5.76 11.36 -0.48
CA GLU A 48 7.00 10.60 -0.67
C GLU A 48 6.93 9.25 0.03
N ARG A 49 6.52 9.26 1.31
CA ARG A 49 6.50 8.09 2.19
C ARG A 49 5.26 8.08 3.07
N ALA A 50 4.88 6.92 3.57
CA ALA A 50 3.87 6.78 4.59
C ALA A 50 4.26 5.66 5.54
N SER A 51 3.85 5.72 6.81
CA SER A 51 4.24 4.71 7.79
C SER A 51 3.19 4.55 8.86
N ILE A 52 3.29 3.44 9.58
CA ILE A 52 2.58 3.23 10.83
C ILE A 52 3.61 2.83 11.89
N ALA A 53 3.63 3.57 13.00
CA ALA A 53 4.51 3.31 14.13
C ALA A 53 3.72 2.95 15.38
N VAL A 54 4.31 2.17 16.27
CA VAL A 54 3.87 1.95 17.64
C VAL A 54 4.64 2.87 18.54
N TRP A 55 3.93 3.63 19.36
CA TRP A 55 4.51 4.44 20.42
C TRP A 55 4.10 3.85 21.77
N ASP A 56 5.09 3.56 22.62
CA ASP A 56 4.86 3.15 23.99
C ASP A 56 4.62 4.41 24.86
N VAL A 57 3.48 4.46 25.53
CA VAL A 57 3.08 5.57 26.39
C VAL A 57 3.91 5.56 27.67
N ASP A 58 4.35 6.73 28.11
CA ASP A 58 5.21 6.95 29.28
C ASP A 58 6.62 6.35 29.17
N VAL A 59 7.07 6.03 27.95
CA VAL A 59 8.45 5.60 27.65
C VAL A 59 9.20 6.74 26.97
N VAL A 60 10.47 6.95 27.35
CA VAL A 60 11.34 7.99 26.80
C VAL A 60 12.60 7.34 26.25
N GLY A 61 13.02 7.74 25.04
CA GLY A 61 14.20 7.22 24.36
C GLY A 61 13.86 6.54 23.04
N ASP A 62 14.87 6.03 22.35
CA ASP A 62 14.72 5.44 21.01
C ASP A 62 13.85 4.17 21.03
N ASP A 63 13.82 3.46 22.17
CA ASP A 63 12.97 2.27 22.37
C ASP A 63 11.47 2.61 22.50
N ALA A 64 11.09 3.88 22.61
CA ALA A 64 9.70 4.30 22.74
C ALA A 64 8.91 4.22 21.42
N ILE A 65 9.60 4.13 20.28
CA ILE A 65 9.00 4.16 18.95
C ILE A 65 9.49 2.97 18.14
N THR A 66 8.55 2.18 17.62
CA THR A 66 8.83 1.10 16.66
C THR A 66 8.04 1.33 15.38
N VAL A 67 8.71 1.49 14.24
CA VAL A 67 8.04 1.52 12.93
C VAL A 67 7.59 0.10 12.57
N LEU A 68 6.31 -0.10 12.27
CA LEU A 68 5.74 -1.41 11.94
C LEU A 68 5.73 -1.73 10.45
N SER A 69 5.53 -0.69 9.63
CA SER A 69 5.52 -0.74 8.18
C SER A 69 5.83 0.66 7.65
N GLU A 70 6.64 0.72 6.60
CA GLU A 70 6.87 1.91 5.78
C GLU A 70 6.47 1.65 4.33
N PHE A 71 5.81 2.64 3.73
CA PHE A 71 5.25 2.62 2.40
C PHE A 71 5.92 3.67 1.53
N GLU A 72 6.50 3.27 0.39
CA GLU A 72 7.01 4.22 -0.60
C GLU A 72 5.98 4.56 -1.69
N CYS A 73 5.97 5.82 -2.10
CA CYS A 73 5.21 6.27 -3.25
C CYS A 73 5.98 5.96 -4.55
N ARG A 74 5.45 5.05 -5.40
CA ARG A 74 6.01 4.74 -6.72
C ARG A 74 4.93 4.68 -7.80
N THR A 75 5.33 4.75 -9.05
CA THR A 75 4.39 4.66 -10.18
C THR A 75 3.86 3.24 -10.32
N CYS A 76 2.53 3.07 -10.29
CA CYS A 76 1.90 1.78 -10.54
C CYS A 76 2.15 1.32 -11.99
N PRO A 77 2.59 0.07 -12.21
CA PRO A 77 2.81 -0.48 -13.55
C PRO A 77 1.53 -0.67 -14.38
N VAL A 78 0.35 -0.61 -13.73
CA VAL A 78 -0.95 -0.87 -14.36
C VAL A 78 -1.70 0.41 -14.70
N CYS A 79 -1.91 1.30 -13.72
CA CYS A 79 -2.69 2.53 -13.95
C CYS A 79 -1.84 3.78 -14.16
N HIS A 80 -0.50 3.65 -14.11
CA HIS A 80 0.47 4.74 -14.25
C HIS A 80 0.33 5.90 -13.25
N ARG A 81 -0.58 5.80 -12.28
CA ARG A 81 -0.70 6.75 -11.18
C ARG A 81 0.46 6.52 -10.22
N THR A 82 1.04 7.61 -9.73
CA THR A 82 1.90 7.58 -8.54
C THR A 82 1.02 7.22 -7.35
N THR A 83 1.28 6.05 -6.76
CA THR A 83 0.52 5.51 -5.63
C THR A 83 1.52 4.88 -4.67
N PHE A 84 1.13 4.75 -3.41
CA PHE A 84 1.88 3.94 -2.48
C PHE A 84 1.94 2.51 -3.01
N TRP A 85 3.16 1.98 -3.17
CA TRP A 85 3.44 0.79 -3.97
C TRP A 85 4.26 -0.25 -3.22
N ILE A 86 4.92 0.03 -2.09
CA ILE A 86 5.78 -0.97 -1.45
C ILE A 86 5.74 -0.81 0.05
N ASP A 87 5.20 -1.78 0.79
CA ASP A 87 5.57 -2.06 2.17
C ASP A 87 6.99 -2.63 2.16
N ILE A 88 7.98 -1.81 2.56
CA ILE A 88 9.41 -2.14 2.46
C ILE A 88 9.78 -3.33 3.35
N ASP A 89 9.08 -3.49 4.48
CA ASP A 89 9.39 -4.52 5.47
C ASP A 89 8.70 -5.86 5.18
N ARG A 90 7.58 -5.84 4.44
CA ARG A 90 6.76 -7.03 4.16
C ARG A 90 6.72 -7.46 2.70
N PHE A 91 7.46 -6.78 1.83
CA PHE A 91 7.47 -7.02 0.37
C PHE A 91 6.05 -7.07 -0.25
N LYS A 92 5.14 -6.22 0.25
CA LYS A 92 3.77 -6.13 -0.27
C LYS A 92 3.57 -4.85 -1.07
N ALA A 93 3.19 -4.99 -2.33
CA ALA A 93 2.74 -3.89 -3.17
C ALA A 93 1.23 -3.91 -3.33
N ARG A 94 0.56 -2.77 -3.15
CA ARG A 94 -0.85 -2.63 -3.52
C ARG A 94 -1.15 -1.22 -3.99
N CYS A 95 -1.68 -1.10 -5.20
CA CYS A 95 -2.19 0.15 -5.72
C CYS A 95 -3.47 0.55 -4.98
N TYR A 96 -3.46 1.72 -4.34
CA TYR A 96 -4.61 2.30 -3.65
C TYR A 96 -5.47 3.21 -4.55
N GLY A 97 -5.18 3.25 -5.85
CA GLY A 97 -6.02 3.94 -6.83
C GLY A 97 -7.43 3.32 -6.88
N SER A 98 -8.45 4.19 -6.89
CA SER A 98 -9.87 3.82 -6.75
C SER A 98 -10.36 2.67 -7.63
N ALA A 99 -9.85 2.54 -8.85
CA ALA A 99 -10.28 1.51 -9.83
C ALA A 99 -9.20 0.46 -10.15
N CYS A 100 -7.99 0.58 -9.62
CA CYS A 100 -6.88 -0.29 -10.02
C CYS A 100 -6.75 -1.51 -9.11
N GLY A 101 -6.38 -1.32 -7.84
CA GLY A 101 -6.25 -2.42 -6.89
C GLY A 101 -5.19 -3.47 -7.22
N ALA A 102 -4.31 -3.24 -8.21
CA ALA A 102 -3.23 -4.15 -8.56
C ALA A 102 -2.30 -4.41 -7.36
N TRP A 103 -1.82 -5.63 -7.21
CA TRP A 103 -1.07 -6.05 -6.03
C TRP A 103 0.07 -7.02 -6.36
N ILE A 104 1.06 -7.07 -5.47
CA ILE A 104 2.18 -8.02 -5.42
C ILE A 104 2.38 -8.40 -3.94
N GLU A 105 2.52 -9.67 -3.61
CA GLU A 105 2.90 -10.11 -2.25
C GLU A 105 3.66 -11.42 -2.29
N GLU A 106 4.45 -11.70 -1.25
CA GLU A 106 4.99 -13.04 -1.05
C GLU A 106 3.87 -14.06 -0.86
N SER A 107 4.05 -15.23 -1.47
CA SER A 107 3.05 -16.29 -1.38
C SER A 107 2.93 -16.79 0.05
N THR A 108 1.69 -17.02 0.47
CA THR A 108 1.40 -17.61 1.79
C THR A 108 1.52 -19.14 1.79
N VAL A 109 1.71 -19.73 0.61
CA VAL A 109 1.76 -21.18 0.40
C VAL A 109 3.18 -21.64 0.11
N GLU A 110 3.88 -20.96 -0.80
CA GLU A 110 5.22 -21.35 -1.26
C GLU A 110 6.25 -20.28 -0.89
N PRO A 111 7.28 -20.63 -0.09
CA PRO A 111 8.39 -19.71 0.20
C PRO A 111 9.10 -19.27 -1.07
N ASP A 112 9.62 -18.04 -1.08
CA ASP A 112 10.38 -17.44 -2.19
C ASP A 112 9.59 -17.29 -3.50
N VAL A 113 8.27 -17.50 -3.47
CA VAL A 113 7.36 -17.24 -4.60
C VAL A 113 6.62 -15.93 -4.38
N ILE A 114 6.45 -15.17 -5.45
CA ILE A 114 5.73 -13.90 -5.47
C ILE A 114 4.41 -14.08 -6.19
N ASP A 115 3.31 -13.78 -5.51
CA ASP A 115 1.97 -13.71 -6.08
C ASP A 115 1.72 -12.27 -6.57
N CYS A 116 1.11 -12.12 -7.74
CA CYS A 116 0.67 -10.82 -8.24
C CYS A 116 -0.69 -10.89 -8.91
N GLY A 117 -1.42 -9.77 -8.93
CA GLY A 117 -2.74 -9.76 -9.54
C GLY A 117 -3.31 -8.39 -9.82
N TRP A 118 -4.34 -8.39 -10.67
CA TRP A 118 -5.14 -7.22 -11.01
C TRP A 118 -6.63 -7.59 -11.01
N PRO A 119 -7.35 -7.28 -9.91
CA PRO A 119 -8.73 -7.76 -9.71
C PRO A 119 -9.73 -7.38 -10.82
N PRO A 120 -9.71 -6.15 -11.38
CA PRO A 120 -10.55 -5.75 -12.52
C PRO A 120 -10.53 -6.70 -13.72
N THR A 121 -9.41 -7.39 -13.96
CA THR A 121 -9.28 -8.34 -15.08
C THR A 121 -9.32 -9.80 -14.63
N GLN A 122 -9.60 -10.07 -13.36
CA GLN A 122 -9.50 -11.41 -12.74
C GLN A 122 -8.13 -12.07 -12.96
N PHE A 123 -7.09 -11.26 -13.12
CA PHE A 123 -5.74 -11.75 -13.39
C PHE A 123 -5.03 -12.02 -12.07
N ALA A 124 -4.45 -13.21 -11.96
CA ALA A 124 -3.52 -13.60 -10.91
C ALA A 124 -2.44 -14.52 -11.50
N GLU A 125 -1.18 -14.34 -11.09
CA GLU A 125 -0.04 -15.13 -11.55
C GLU A 125 0.99 -15.24 -10.43
N GLN A 126 1.66 -16.39 -10.36
CA GLN A 126 2.79 -16.62 -9.46
C GLN A 126 4.10 -16.52 -10.26
N VAL A 127 5.10 -15.86 -9.68
CA VAL A 127 6.39 -15.60 -10.33
C VAL A 127 7.53 -15.69 -9.32
N GLU A 128 8.76 -15.78 -9.82
CA GLU A 128 9.96 -16.00 -9.01
C GLU A 128 10.55 -14.70 -8.42
N SER A 129 10.11 -13.53 -8.91
CA SER A 129 10.69 -12.26 -8.48
C SER A 129 9.72 -11.08 -8.59
N ILE A 130 9.99 -10.01 -7.84
CA ILE A 130 9.27 -8.73 -7.95
C ILE A 130 9.39 -8.17 -9.37
N ASP A 131 10.53 -8.31 -10.03
CA ASP A 131 10.73 -7.82 -11.39
C ASP A 131 9.89 -8.60 -12.42
N ASP A 132 9.70 -9.90 -12.21
CA ASP A 132 8.76 -10.71 -13.00
C ASP A 132 7.33 -10.28 -12.73
N ALA A 133 6.95 -10.04 -11.48
CA ALA A 133 5.60 -9.58 -11.12
C ALA A 133 5.28 -8.23 -11.77
N MET A 134 6.23 -7.30 -11.74
CA MET A 134 6.13 -6.01 -12.43
C MET A 134 5.95 -6.18 -13.94
N ARG A 135 6.71 -7.09 -14.57
CA ARG A 135 6.58 -7.40 -16.00
C ARG A 135 5.21 -8.00 -16.33
N SER A 136 4.74 -8.94 -15.52
CA SER A 136 3.42 -9.56 -15.65
C SER A 136 2.28 -8.55 -15.57
N LEU A 137 2.33 -7.65 -14.58
CA LEU A 137 1.34 -6.58 -14.42
C LEU A 137 1.34 -5.60 -15.61
N ARG A 138 2.51 -5.20 -16.12
CA ARG A 138 2.59 -4.35 -17.33
C ARG A 138 2.02 -5.04 -18.56
N ARG A 139 2.28 -6.34 -18.71
CA ARG A 139 1.79 -7.15 -19.83
C ARG A 139 0.27 -7.25 -19.85
N ILE A 140 -0.36 -7.51 -18.70
CA ILE A 140 -1.83 -7.56 -18.62
C ILE A 140 -2.46 -6.18 -18.79
N ALA A 141 -1.84 -5.12 -18.27
CA ALA A 141 -2.28 -3.73 -18.48
C ALA A 141 -2.30 -3.37 -19.98
N ALA A 142 -1.18 -3.61 -20.69
CA ALA A 142 -1.10 -3.36 -22.13
C ALA A 142 -2.13 -4.17 -22.93
N ARG A 143 -2.41 -5.41 -22.52
CA ARG A 143 -3.45 -6.24 -23.15
C ARG A 143 -4.86 -5.68 -22.93
N ALA A 144 -5.15 -5.19 -21.72
CA ALA A 144 -6.43 -4.56 -21.40
C ALA A 144 -6.62 -3.25 -22.19
N GLU A 145 -5.58 -2.42 -22.26
CA GLU A 145 -5.58 -1.17 -23.04
C GLU A 145 -5.83 -1.44 -24.53
N ALA A 146 -5.16 -2.44 -25.10
CA ALA A 146 -5.37 -2.85 -26.49
C ALA A 146 -6.81 -3.37 -26.74
N ALA A 147 -7.50 -3.87 -25.72
CA ALA A 147 -8.89 -4.29 -25.77
C ALA A 147 -9.89 -3.15 -25.49
N GLY A 148 -9.42 -1.91 -25.32
CA GLY A 148 -10.25 -0.74 -25.02
C GLY A 148 -10.73 -0.65 -23.57
N LEU A 149 -10.14 -1.42 -22.66
CA LEU A 149 -10.35 -1.30 -21.22
C LEU A 149 -9.27 -0.38 -20.65
N THR A 150 -9.64 0.58 -19.80
CA THR A 150 -8.66 1.40 -19.08
C THR A 150 -8.72 1.11 -17.59
N ALA A 151 -7.58 1.18 -16.89
CA ALA A 151 -7.51 1.06 -15.43
C ALA A 151 -8.18 2.23 -14.66
N LEU A 152 -8.85 3.12 -15.41
CA LEU A 152 -9.57 4.30 -14.96
C LEU A 152 -11.07 4.19 -15.22
N ASP A 153 -11.53 3.07 -15.78
CA ASP A 153 -12.90 2.90 -16.22
C ASP A 153 -13.85 2.82 -15.03
N ASP A 154 -14.88 3.66 -15.02
CA ASP A 154 -15.91 3.73 -13.98
C ASP A 154 -16.69 2.42 -13.84
N ARG A 155 -16.62 1.51 -14.82
CA ARG A 155 -17.15 0.14 -14.70
C ARG A 155 -16.51 -0.69 -13.59
N PHE A 156 -15.41 -0.22 -13.01
CA PHE A 156 -14.71 -0.87 -11.89
C PHE A 156 -14.92 -0.16 -10.54
N THR A 157 -15.81 0.84 -10.45
CA THR A 157 -16.14 1.45 -9.15
C THR A 157 -16.94 0.47 -8.30
N ALA A 158 -16.45 0.25 -7.07
CA ALA A 158 -17.02 -0.65 -6.07
C ALA A 158 -18.41 -0.17 -5.57
N GLU A 159 -19.45 -0.39 -6.37
CA GLU A 159 -20.83 -0.50 -5.89
C GLU A 159 -21.35 -1.96 -5.89
N ASP A 160 -20.54 -2.94 -6.33
CA ASP A 160 -20.96 -4.35 -6.43
C ASP A 160 -20.09 -5.35 -5.63
N LEU A 161 -19.63 -4.98 -4.43
CA LEU A 161 -19.18 -5.93 -3.38
C LEU A 161 -19.52 -5.43 -1.97
#